data_AF-A0A3B0U9C5-F1
#
_entry.id   AF-A0A3B0U9C5-F1
#
_cell.length_a   1.000
_cell.length_b   1.000
_cell.length_c   1.000
_cell.angle_alpha   90.00
_cell.angle_beta   90.00
_cell.angle_gamma   90.00
#
_symmetry.space_group_name_H-M   'P 1'
#
loop_
_entity.id
_entity.type
_entity.pdbx_description
1 polymer ?
#
loop_
_entity_poly.entity_id
_entity_poly.type
_entity_poly.pdbx_seq_one_letter_code
_entity_poly.pdbx_strand_id
1 'polypeptide(L)' 'MKILLIEDEVRVSSFIKKGLEEQGEEVMQAFDGQTGLNLACQ' A
#
# COMPACT_ATOMS: atom_id res chain seq x y z
N MET A 1 10.12 6.40 4.92
CA MET A 1 9.40 7.09 3.82
C MET A 1 7.93 6.66 3.87
N LYS A 2 7.02 7.35 3.15
CA LYS A 2 5.63 6.92 3.01
C LYS A 2 5.45 6.22 1.67
N ILE A 3 5.02 4.96 1.70
CA ILE A 3 4.79 4.13 0.52
C ILE A 3 3.29 3.96 0.32
N LEU A 4 2.81 4.19 -0.91
CA LEU A 4 1.47 3.80 -1.34
C LEU A 4 1.57 2.52 -2.16
N LEU A 5 1.07 1.42 -1.61
CA LEU A 5 1.01 0.11 -2.26
C LEU A 5 -0.37 -0.07 -2.91
N ILE A 6 -0.38 -0.24 -4.23
CA ILE A 6 -1.60 -0.52 -5.01
C ILE A 6 -1.52 -1.98 -5.44
N GLU A 7 -2.40 -2.82 -4.89
CA GLU A 7 -2.41 -4.27 -5.11
C GLU A 7 -3.83 -4.80 -4.90
N ASP A 8 -4.41 -5.46 -5.91
CA ASP A 8 -5.82 -5.89 -5.91
C ASP A 8 -6.07 -7.14 -5.04
N GLU A 9 -5.08 -8.00 -4.87
CA GLU A 9 -5.20 -9.15 -3.98
C GLU A 9 -4.85 -8.80 -2.51
N VAL A 10 -5.84 -8.80 -1.64
CA VAL A 10 -5.71 -8.43 -0.21
C VAL A 10 -4.60 -9.21 0.51
N ARG A 11 -4.43 -10.51 0.20
CA ARG A 11 -3.41 -11.36 0.83
C ARG A 11 -2.00 -10.95 0.41
N VAL A 12 -1.79 -10.68 -0.87
CA VAL A 12 -0.51 -10.22 -1.43
C VAL A 12 -0.18 -8.83 -0.87
N SER A 13 -1.16 -7.92 -0.90
CA SER A 13 -1.02 -6.57 -0.35
C SER A 13 -0.60 -6.58 1.12
N SER A 14 -1.22 -7.43 1.94
CA SER A 14 -0.90 -7.58 3.37
C SER A 14 0.50 -8.16 3.60
N PHE A 15 0.92 -9.11 2.76
CA PHE A 15 2.26 -9.70 2.84
C PHE A 15 3.35 -8.66 2.52
N ILE A 16 3.17 -7.89 1.44
CA ILE A 16 4.12 -6.84 1.04
C ILE A 16 4.17 -5.73 2.10
N LYS A 17 3.02 -5.27 2.58
CA LYS A 17 2.93 -4.26 3.64
C LYS A 17 3.74 -4.68 4.87
N LYS A 18 3.55 -5.92 5.34
CA LYS A 18 4.26 -6.42 6.51
C LYS A 18 5.79 -6.38 6.32
N GLY A 19 6.28 -6.83 5.15
CA GLY A 19 7.72 -6.80 4.86
C GLY A 19 8.31 -5.39 4.80
N LEU A 20 7.55 -4.42 4.27
CA LEU A 20 7.96 -3.01 4.22
C LEU A 20 7.90 -2.33 5.61
N GLU A 21 6.86 -2.62 6.40
CA GLU A 21 6.74 -2.10 7.77
C GLU A 21 7.84 -2.67 8.70
N GLU A 22 8.24 -3.93 8.52
CA GLU A 22 9.38 -4.53 9.22
C GLU A 22 10.72 -3.83 8.89
N GLN A 23 10.81 -3.16 7.73
CA GLN A 23 11.97 -2.33 7.35
C GLN A 23 11.87 -0.89 7.87
N GLY A 24 10.82 -0.55 8.60
CA GLY A 24 10.59 0.78 9.17
C GLY A 24 9.91 1.77 8.19
N GLU A 25 9.34 1.28 7.09
CA GLU A 25 8.56 2.10 6.17
C GLU A 25 7.11 2.24 6.63
N GLU A 26 6.49 3.39 6.37
CA GLU A 26 5.07 3.59 6.61
C GLU A 26 4.31 3.30 5.31
N VAL A 27 3.36 2.34 5.34
CA VAL A 27 2.70 1.84 4.14
C VAL A 27 1.19 2.07 4.19
N MET A 28 0.67 2.79 3.20
CA MET A 28 -0.76 2.86 2.89
C MET A 28 -1.12 1.88 1.77
N GLN A 29 -2.27 1.23 1.88
CA GLN A 29 -2.74 0.26 0.89
C GLN A 29 -3.94 0.81 0.11
N ALA A 30 -3.94 0.55 -1.19
CA ALA A 30 -5.09 0.67 -2.07
C ALA A 30 -5.31 -0.66 -2.79
N PHE A 31 -6.57 -1.03 -3.00
CA PHE A 31 -6.93 -2.30 -3.65
C PHE A 31 -7.43 -2.12 -5.09
N ASP A 32 -7.39 -0.89 -5.59
CA ASP A 32 -7.76 -0.55 -6.95
C ASP A 32 -7.12 0.80 -7.34
N GLY A 33 -7.10 1.08 -8.64
CA GLY A 33 -6.49 2.30 -9.18
C GLY A 33 -7.21 3.59 -8.80
N GLN A 34 -8.54 3.56 -8.61
CA GLN A 34 -9.31 4.75 -8.24
C GLN A 34 -9.01 5.16 -6.80
N THR A 35 -9.00 4.19 -5.88
CA THR A 35 -8.59 4.39 -4.47
C THR A 35 -7.14 4.82 -4.39
N GLY A 36 -6.25 4.19 -5.16
CA GLY A 36 -4.83 4.56 -5.22
C GLY A 36 -4.61 5.99 -5.70
N LEU A 37 -5.28 6.39 -6.78
CA LEU A 37 -5.22 7.75 -7.30
C LEU A 37 -5.73 8.77 -6.28
N ASN A 38 -6.86 8.49 -5.63
CA ASN A 38 -7.42 9.38 -4.61
C ASN A 38 -6.46 9.57 -3.42
N LEU A 39 -5.81 8.49 -2.96
CA LEU A 39 -4.83 8.56 -1.86
C LEU A 39 -3.55 9.28 -2.25
N ALA A 40 -3.10 9.14 -3.51
CA ALA A 40 -1.90 9.81 -4.02
C ALA A 40 -2.09 11.32 -4.22
N CYS A 41 -3.33 11.77 -4.44
CA CYS A 41 -3.69 13.16 -4.69
C CYS A 41 -4.17 13.93 -3.46
N GLN A 42 -4.17 13.33 -2.27
CA GLN A 42 -4.40 14.01 -0.99
C GLN A 42 -3.18 14.82 -0.56
#